data_AF-A0A966Q6A6-F1
#
_entry.id   AF-A0A966Q6A6-F1
#
_cell.length_a   1.000
_cell.length_b   1.000
_cell.length_c   1.000
_cell.angle_alpha   90.00
_cell.angle_beta   90.00
_cell.angle_gamma   90.00
#
_symmetry.space_group_name_H-M   'P 1'
#
loop_
_entity.id
_entity.type
_entity.pdbx_description
1 polymer ?
#
loop_
_entity_poly.entity_id
_entity_poly.type
_entity_poly.pdbx_seq_one_letter_code
_entity_poly.pdbx_strand_id
1 'polypeptide(L)'
;YWPGEDEWSSRYQSSTGTRLRAGRHCAVDPDIIPLWSKIRVMGAKREWVAVDTGTAVKSKKASKGRMPVVDVFAASEAQFNAMRLPKVATVEVSR
;
A
#
# COMPACT_ATOMS: atom_id res chain seq x y z
N TYR A 1 0.45 0.41 -6.40
CA TYR A 1 0.87 1.56 -7.21
C TYR A 1 2.39 1.55 -7.44
N TRP A 2 2.90 2.28 -8.44
CA TRP A 2 4.35 2.39 -8.75
C TRP A 2 4.72 3.78 -9.30
N PRO A 3 6.02 4.14 -9.39
CA PRO A 3 6.43 5.44 -9.93
C PRO A 3 5.89 5.69 -11.33
N GLY A 4 5.43 6.91 -11.60
CA GLY A 4 4.89 7.28 -12.91
C GLY A 4 3.37 7.20 -13.03
N GLU A 5 2.67 6.68 -12.01
CA GLU A 5 1.20 6.67 -11.99
C GLU A 5 0.61 8.06 -11.65
N ASP A 6 1.39 8.92 -10.98
CA ASP A 6 1.09 10.34 -10.79
C ASP A 6 2.38 11.18 -10.61
N GLU A 7 2.24 12.50 -10.48
CA GLU A 7 3.37 13.43 -10.31
C GLU A 7 4.17 13.15 -9.03
N TRP A 8 3.51 12.70 -7.95
CA TRP A 8 4.12 12.52 -6.63
C TRP A 8 4.90 11.20 -6.53
N SER A 9 4.31 10.10 -7.00
CA SER A 9 4.94 8.78 -7.12
C SER A 9 6.14 8.80 -8.06
N SER A 10 6.11 9.63 -9.11
CA SER A 10 7.26 9.87 -10.01
C SER A 10 8.46 10.46 -9.27
N ARG A 11 8.22 11.23 -8.20
CA ARG A 11 9.26 11.78 -7.31
C ARG A 11 9.55 10.87 -6.11
N TYR A 12 8.92 9.69 -6.04
CA TYR A 12 8.95 8.79 -4.89
C TYR A 12 8.49 9.47 -3.60
N GLN A 13 7.54 10.40 -3.67
CA GLN A 13 7.06 11.13 -2.50
C GLN A 13 5.71 10.57 -2.04
N SER A 14 5.61 10.21 -0.76
CA SER A 14 4.34 9.84 -0.12
C SER A 14 3.65 11.07 0.47
N SER A 15 2.36 10.94 0.78
CA SER A 15 1.56 11.95 1.50
C SER A 15 2.09 12.30 2.90
N THR A 16 2.95 11.48 3.51
CA THR A 16 3.64 11.81 4.77
C THR A 16 4.94 12.58 4.58
N GLY A 17 5.34 12.87 3.32
CA GLY A 17 6.66 13.43 3.00
C GLY A 17 7.79 12.39 3.01
N THR A 18 7.48 11.13 3.32
CA THR A 18 8.47 10.04 3.29
C THR A 18 8.83 9.67 1.85
N ARG A 19 10.12 9.45 1.59
CA ARG A 19 10.57 8.86 0.32
C ARG A 19 10.11 7.40 0.24
N LEU A 20 9.29 7.09 -0.75
CA LEU A 20 8.71 5.76 -0.98
C LEU A 20 9.79 4.71 -1.29
N ARG A 21 9.65 3.53 -0.69
CA ARG A 21 10.54 2.38 -0.88
C ARG A 21 9.74 1.21 -1.45
N ALA A 22 10.02 0.89 -2.71
CA ALA A 22 9.38 -0.20 -3.43
C ALA A 22 9.50 -1.54 -2.67
N GLY A 23 8.38 -2.26 -2.56
CA GLY A 23 8.29 -3.53 -1.84
C GLY A 23 8.40 -3.44 -0.32
N ARG A 24 8.34 -2.22 0.25
CA ARG A 24 8.33 -1.96 1.70
C ARG A 24 7.24 -1.00 2.16
N HIS A 25 6.74 -0.12 1.30
CA HIS A 25 5.72 0.87 1.68
C HIS A 25 4.37 0.54 1.02
N CYS A 26 3.29 1.02 1.63
CA CYS A 26 1.95 0.94 1.08
C CYS A 26 1.12 2.19 1.42
N ALA A 27 0.04 2.35 0.67
CA ALA A 27 -1.00 3.33 0.93
C ALA A 27 -2.22 2.66 1.59
N VAL A 28 -2.79 3.34 2.58
CA VAL A 28 -3.96 2.88 3.35
C VAL A 28 -4.96 4.02 3.55
N ASP A 29 -6.15 3.67 4.05
CA ASP A 29 -7.08 4.63 4.61
C ASP A 29 -6.71 4.91 6.08
N PRO A 30 -6.22 6.12 6.43
CA PRO A 30 -5.77 6.46 7.78
C PRO A 30 -6.87 6.38 8.83
N ASP A 31 -8.13 6.50 8.43
CA ASP A 31 -9.28 6.42 9.36
C ASP A 31 -9.58 4.97 9.79
N ILE A 32 -9.02 3.99 9.07
CA ILE A 32 -9.15 2.54 9.36
C ILE A 32 -7.83 1.96 9.88
N ILE A 33 -6.71 2.31 9.22
CA ILE A 33 -5.37 1.84 9.55
C ILE A 33 -4.50 3.09 9.74
N PRO A 34 -4.05 3.41 10.96
CA PRO A 34 -3.22 4.58 11.19
C PRO A 34 -1.95 4.56 10.36
N LEU A 35 -1.52 5.72 9.87
CA LEU A 35 -0.21 5.86 9.22
C LEU A 35 0.91 5.42 10.17
N TRP A 36 2.00 4.97 9.58
CA TRP A 36 3.17 4.33 10.21
C TRP A 36 2.91 2.95 10.82
N SER A 37 1.70 2.40 10.67
CA SER A 37 1.46 1.01 11.02
C SER A 37 2.19 0.05 10.06
N LYS A 38 2.61 -1.09 10.59
CA LYS A 38 3.11 -2.23 9.85
C LYS A 38 1.96 -3.13 9.45
N ILE A 39 1.97 -3.59 8.21
CA ILE A 39 0.98 -4.48 7.61
C ILE A 39 1.68 -5.77 7.23
N ARG A 40 1.19 -6.89 7.75
CA ARG A 40 1.67 -8.22 7.36
C ARG A 40 0.49 -9.06 6.87
N VAL A 41 0.59 -9.55 5.64
CA VAL A 41 -0.38 -10.52 5.13
C VAL A 41 -0.18 -11.85 5.87
N MET A 42 -1.25 -12.41 6.44
CA MET A 42 -1.16 -13.68 7.16
C MET A 42 -0.65 -14.79 6.25
N GLY A 43 0.42 -15.47 6.66
CA GLY A 43 1.10 -16.50 5.87
C GLY A 43 2.15 -15.98 4.88
N ALA A 44 2.30 -14.66 4.72
CA ALA A 44 3.39 -14.07 3.95
C ALA A 44 4.59 -13.73 4.86
N LYS A 45 5.81 -13.79 4.31
CA LYS A 45 7.03 -13.39 5.03
C LYS A 45 7.28 -11.88 4.99
N ARG A 46 6.54 -11.14 4.17
CA ARG A 46 6.80 -9.72 3.89
C ARG A 46 5.88 -8.83 4.72
N GLU A 47 6.44 -7.69 5.13
CA GLU A 47 5.77 -6.62 5.84
C GLU A 47 5.87 -5.32 5.03
N TRP A 48 4.85 -4.47 5.15
CA TRP A 48 4.82 -3.13 4.56
C TRP A 48 4.54 -2.09 5.65
N VAL A 49 5.07 -0.87 5.47
CA VAL A 49 4.77 0.28 6.33
C VAL A 49 3.81 1.21 5.61
N ALA A 50 2.71 1.55 6.29
CA ALA A 50 1.67 2.45 5.80
C ALA A 50 2.12 3.91 5.88
N VAL A 51 2.82 4.41 4.88
CA VAL A 51 3.35 5.80 4.87
C VAL A 51 2.56 6.72 3.94
N ASP A 52 1.52 6.20 3.30
CA ASP A 52 0.82 6.90 2.23
C ASP A 52 -0.70 6.71 2.29
N THR A 53 -1.42 7.56 1.55
CA THR A 53 -2.86 7.49 1.36
C THR A 53 -3.25 8.09 0.01
N GLY A 54 -4.47 7.81 -0.45
CA GLY A 54 -4.99 8.39 -1.67
C GLY A 54 -6.49 8.19 -1.82
N THR A 55 -7.13 8.98 -2.68
CA THR A 55 -8.58 8.97 -2.88
C THR A 55 -9.10 7.59 -3.28
N ALA A 56 -8.37 6.85 -4.13
CA ALA A 56 -8.75 5.50 -4.54
C ALA A 56 -8.73 4.50 -3.37
N VAL A 57 -7.83 4.69 -2.41
CA VAL A 57 -7.72 3.85 -1.21
C VAL A 57 -8.84 4.18 -0.23
N LYS A 58 -9.06 5.47 0.06
CA LYS A 58 -10.16 5.96 0.93
C LYS A 58 -11.55 5.57 0.40
N SER A 59 -11.75 5.68 -0.91
CA SER A 59 -13.00 5.24 -1.57
C SER A 59 -13.12 3.72 -1.74
N LYS A 60 -12.12 2.95 -1.29
CA LYS A 60 -12.08 1.48 -1.42
C LYS A 60 -12.30 1.03 -2.87
N LYS A 61 -11.76 1.78 -3.84
CA LYS A 61 -12.04 1.62 -5.28
C LYS A 61 -11.75 0.19 -5.76
N ALA A 62 -10.61 -0.37 -5.36
CA ALA A 62 -10.19 -1.73 -5.75
C ALA A 62 -11.16 -2.83 -5.27
N SER A 63 -11.84 -2.63 -4.14
CA SER A 63 -12.82 -3.58 -3.59
C SER A 63 -14.27 -3.26 -3.98
N LYS A 64 -14.49 -2.21 -4.79
CA LYS A 64 -15.81 -1.65 -5.11
C LYS A 64 -16.58 -1.21 -3.86
N GLY A 65 -15.91 -0.54 -2.92
CA GLY A 65 -16.53 -0.02 -1.69
C GLY A 65 -16.66 -1.02 -0.55
N ARG A 66 -16.34 -2.31 -0.76
CA ARG A 66 -16.70 -3.39 0.17
C ARG A 66 -15.71 -3.63 1.30
N MET A 67 -14.42 -3.52 1.02
CA MET A 67 -13.34 -3.83 1.97
C MET A 67 -12.30 -2.71 2.02
N PRO A 68 -11.63 -2.50 3.16
CA PRO A 68 -10.43 -1.68 3.22
C PRO A 68 -9.41 -2.11 2.16
N VAL A 69 -8.69 -1.16 1.59
CA VAL A 69 -7.69 -1.40 0.55
C VAL A 69 -6.30 -1.11 1.11
N VAL A 70 -5.38 -2.03 0.92
CA VAL A 70 -3.94 -1.82 1.11
C VAL A 70 -3.31 -1.83 -0.27
N ASP A 71 -2.86 -0.67 -0.73
CA ASP A 71 -2.24 -0.53 -2.05
C ASP A 71 -0.71 -0.51 -1.88
N VAL A 72 -0.04 -1.61 -2.23
CA VAL A 72 1.40 -1.75 -2.03
C VAL A 72 2.18 -0.96 -3.08
N PHE A 73 3.25 -0.30 -2.65
CA PHE A 73 4.15 0.41 -3.56
C PHE A 73 5.18 -0.55 -4.13
N ALA A 74 5.24 -0.67 -5.45
CA ALA A 74 6.22 -1.46 -6.19
C ALA A 74 7.06 -0.55 -7.10
N ALA A 75 8.23 -1.02 -7.52
CA ALA A 75 9.09 -0.32 -8.48
C ALA A 75 8.56 -0.45 -9.92
N SER A 76 7.80 -1.52 -10.17
CA SER A 76 7.20 -1.84 -11.46
C SER A 76 6.09 -2.87 -11.29
N GLU A 77 5.27 -3.04 -12.32
CA GLU A 77 4.28 -4.12 -12.40
C GLU A 77 4.94 -5.51 -12.25
N ALA A 78 6.11 -5.72 -12.87
CA ALA A 78 6.85 -6.98 -12.74
C ALA A 78 7.21 -7.30 -11.28
N GLN A 79 7.64 -6.29 -10.51
CA GLN A 79 7.91 -6.48 -9.08
C GLN A 79 6.62 -6.79 -8.32
N PHE A 80 5.53 -6.07 -8.60
CA PHE A 80 4.22 -6.31 -7.97
C PHE A 80 3.77 -7.77 -8.20
N ASN A 81 3.82 -8.24 -9.45
CA ASN A 81 3.45 -9.61 -9.81
C ASN A 81 4.36 -10.65 -9.12
N ALA A 82 5.66 -10.36 -8.98
CA ALA A 82 6.60 -11.21 -8.26
C ALA A 82 6.32 -11.30 -6.74
N MET A 83 5.58 -10.35 -6.15
CA MET A 83 5.16 -10.45 -4.74
C MET A 83 4.08 -11.52 -4.52
N ARG A 84 3.39 -11.98 -5.57
CA ARG A 84 2.36 -13.02 -5.54
C ARG A 84 1.30 -12.80 -4.45
N LEU A 85 0.89 -11.54 -4.26
CA LEU A 85 -0.08 -11.19 -3.24
C LEU A 85 -1.49 -11.67 -3.64
N PRO A 86 -2.26 -12.24 -2.70
CA PRO A 86 -3.66 -12.54 -2.97
C PRO A 86 -4.46 -11.24 -3.13
N LYS A 87 -5.53 -11.29 -3.92
CA LYS A 87 -6.43 -10.13 -4.12
C LYS A 87 -7.17 -9.72 -2.84
N VAL A 88 -7.40 -10.67 -1.95
CA VAL A 88 -8.04 -10.49 -0.64
C VAL A 88 -7.28 -11.34 0.38
N ALA A 89 -6.97 -10.76 1.53
CA ALA A 89 -6.24 -11.44 2.59
C ALA A 89 -6.63 -10.91 3.97
N THR A 90 -6.47 -11.76 4.99
CA THR A 90 -6.40 -11.28 6.37
C THR A 90 -5.00 -10.69 6.60
N VAL A 91 -4.96 -9.53 7.23
CA VAL A 91 -3.72 -8.85 7.56
C VAL A 91 -3.62 -8.64 9.06
N GLU A 92 -2.40 -8.75 9.58
CA GLU A 92 -2.04 -8.25 10.90
C GLU A 92 -1.61 -6.79 10.77
N VAL A 93 -2.08 -5.95 11.70
CA VAL A 93 -1.72 -4.54 11.79
C VAL A 93 -1.05 -4.31 13.14
N SER A 94 0.16 -3.77 13.13
CA SER A 94 0.95 -3.46 14.33
C SER A 94 1.64 -2.11 14.21
N ARG A 95 2.19 -1.60 15.31
CA ARG A 95 3.09 -0.43 15.33
C ARG A 95 4.47 -0.90 15.77
#